data_AF-A0A6A7B2J9-F1
#
_entry.id   AF-A0A6A7B2J9-F1
#
_cell.length_a   1.000
_cell.length_b   1.000
_cell.length_c   1.000
_cell.angle_alpha   90.00
_cell.angle_beta   90.00
_cell.angle_gamma   90.00
#
_symmetry.space_group_name_H-M   'P 1'
#
loop_
_entity.id
_entity.type
_entity.pdbx_description
1 polymer ?
#
loop_
_entity_poly.entity_id
_entity_poly.type
_entity_poly.pdbx_seq_one_letter_code
_entity_poly.pdbx_strand_id
1 'polypeptide(L)'
;MAPPSATTSAPPPASNGKLHDLQHASTKTNNGSSTTTNDAIPAWVQPDLTRLLRVEHNPGSFASRSISLVTLPAGATFARITSPTPATVAYSSVQASRDLHIELNSDLVYINHSCDPTLIFDMERWEVRVNPDRAEGLKEGDELTFFYPSTEWDMAQPFDCLCKSKGCRGRISGAKDMKLGVLDEYWLNKHIEDMLAEKDKIGKS
;
A
#
# COMPACT_ATOMS: atom_id res chain seq x y z
N MET A 1 -7.62 -23.39 18.87
CA MET A 1 -8.25 -22.48 19.84
C MET A 1 -8.14 -21.08 19.27
N ALA A 2 -9.22 -20.51 18.76
CA ALA A 2 -9.25 -19.17 18.16
C ALA A 2 -9.78 -18.17 19.20
N PRO A 3 -9.17 -16.98 19.38
CA PRO A 3 -9.75 -15.92 20.19
C PRO A 3 -10.60 -14.95 19.34
N PRO A 4 -11.47 -14.16 19.99
CA PRO A 4 -12.70 -13.63 19.41
C PRO A 4 -12.55 -12.27 18.69
N SER A 5 -13.45 -12.08 17.74
CA SER A 5 -13.66 -10.94 16.86
C SER A 5 -13.92 -9.62 17.59
N ALA A 6 -13.25 -8.55 17.13
CA ALA A 6 -13.70 -7.18 17.39
C ALA A 6 -14.81 -6.82 16.39
N THR A 7 -16.01 -6.67 16.91
CA THR A 7 -17.19 -6.15 16.24
C THR A 7 -17.06 -4.65 16.01
N THR A 8 -17.05 -4.18 14.76
CA THR A 8 -17.73 -2.94 14.37
C THR A 8 -18.10 -3.00 12.89
N SER A 9 -19.34 -2.58 12.62
CA SER A 9 -20.08 -2.68 11.39
C SER A 9 -19.93 -1.42 10.54
N ALA A 10 -19.33 -1.57 9.37
CA ALA A 10 -19.59 -0.70 8.22
C ALA A 10 -19.54 -1.60 6.96
N PRO A 11 -20.64 -1.72 6.20
CA PRO A 11 -20.65 -2.52 4.98
C PRO A 11 -19.81 -1.84 3.89
N PRO A 12 -19.09 -2.60 3.04
CA PRO A 12 -18.44 -2.04 1.86
C PRO A 12 -19.49 -1.53 0.86
N PRO A 13 -19.18 -0.52 0.03
CA PRO A 13 -20.10 0.03 -0.95
C PRO A 13 -20.49 -1.02 -2.00
N ALA A 14 -21.78 -1.08 -2.33
CA ALA A 14 -22.36 -2.05 -3.27
C ALA A 14 -21.98 -1.72 -4.73
N SER A 15 -21.39 -2.69 -5.42
CA SER A 15 -21.21 -2.68 -6.87
C SER A 15 -22.52 -3.09 -7.56
N ASN A 16 -23.17 -2.14 -8.24
CA ASN A 16 -24.28 -2.42 -9.15
C ASN A 16 -23.73 -2.85 -10.53
N GLY A 17 -23.85 -4.14 -10.86
CA GLY A 17 -23.57 -4.66 -12.20
C GLY A 17 -24.52 -5.80 -12.55
N LYS A 18 -25.47 -5.54 -13.46
CA LYS A 18 -26.44 -6.52 -13.99
C LYS A 18 -25.72 -7.65 -14.72
N LEU A 19 -26.07 -8.89 -14.37
CA LEU A 19 -25.79 -10.10 -15.13
C LEU A 19 -26.66 -10.15 -16.39
N HIS A 20 -26.04 -10.32 -17.56
CA HIS A 20 -26.69 -10.87 -18.74
C HIS A 20 -25.93 -12.11 -19.20
N ASP A 21 -26.65 -13.22 -19.16
CA ASP A 21 -26.30 -14.58 -19.52
C ASP A 21 -26.25 -14.72 -21.04
N LEU A 22 -25.14 -15.23 -21.60
CA LEU A 22 -25.09 -15.82 -22.93
C LEU A 22 -24.03 -16.93 -22.97
N GLN A 23 -24.53 -18.16 -22.98
CA GLN A 23 -23.81 -19.40 -23.25
C GLN A 23 -23.42 -19.49 -24.75
N HIS A 24 -22.24 -20.04 -25.08
CA HIS A 24 -22.04 -21.22 -25.94
C HIS A 24 -20.60 -21.36 -26.49
N ALA A 25 -20.25 -22.63 -26.70
CA ALA A 25 -19.26 -23.21 -27.62
C ALA A 25 -17.80 -23.37 -27.14
N SER A 26 -17.55 -24.60 -26.65
CA SER A 26 -16.26 -25.24 -26.50
C SER A 26 -15.63 -25.54 -27.87
N THR A 27 -14.40 -25.10 -28.10
CA THR A 27 -13.52 -25.68 -29.14
C THR A 27 -12.09 -25.74 -28.63
N LYS A 28 -11.55 -26.96 -28.51
CA LYS A 28 -10.12 -27.22 -28.27
C LYS A 28 -9.32 -26.89 -29.53
N THR A 29 -8.25 -26.11 -29.40
CA THR A 29 -7.05 -26.26 -30.25
C THR A 29 -5.80 -26.03 -29.42
N ASN A 30 -4.82 -26.92 -29.62
CA ASN A 30 -3.51 -26.95 -28.98
C ASN A 30 -2.47 -26.25 -29.86
N ASN A 31 -1.43 -25.75 -29.19
CA ASN A 31 -0.07 -25.44 -29.68
C ASN A 31 0.14 -24.28 -30.66
N GLY A 32 0.92 -23.30 -30.20
CA GLY A 32 1.65 -22.37 -31.03
C GLY A 32 2.33 -21.30 -30.19
N SER A 33 3.63 -21.47 -29.95
CA SER A 33 4.52 -20.47 -29.35
C SER A 33 4.35 -19.11 -30.06
N SER A 34 3.92 -18.07 -29.34
CA SER A 34 3.89 -16.71 -29.87
C SER A 34 4.90 -15.82 -29.15
N THR A 35 5.98 -15.61 -29.89
CA THR A 35 7.06 -14.63 -29.77
C THR A 35 6.64 -13.31 -29.12
N THR A 36 7.43 -12.89 -28.14
CA THR A 36 7.41 -11.60 -27.46
C THR A 36 7.63 -10.43 -28.43
N THR A 37 6.62 -9.60 -28.65
CA THR A 37 6.79 -8.25 -29.21
C THR A 37 6.78 -7.25 -28.06
N ASN A 38 7.98 -6.81 -27.64
CA ASN A 38 8.18 -5.91 -26.50
C ASN A 38 8.11 -4.43 -26.94
N ASP A 39 7.01 -4.04 -27.60
CA ASP A 39 6.71 -2.64 -28.01
C ASP A 39 5.77 -1.93 -27.02
N ALA A 40 5.50 -2.54 -25.86
CA ALA A 40 4.66 -1.93 -24.83
C ALA A 40 5.47 -0.90 -24.03
N ILE A 41 4.94 0.32 -23.92
CA ILE A 41 5.40 1.28 -22.92
C ILE A 41 5.38 0.57 -21.55
N PRO A 42 6.48 0.61 -20.78
CA PRO A 42 6.50 -0.07 -19.50
C PRO A 42 5.38 0.41 -18.58
N ALA A 43 4.78 -0.51 -17.81
CA ALA A 43 3.61 -0.22 -16.99
C ALA A 43 3.87 0.86 -15.92
N TRP A 44 5.13 1.17 -15.59
CA TRP A 44 5.48 2.27 -14.68
C TRP A 44 5.50 3.66 -15.34
N VAL A 45 5.43 3.76 -16.68
CA VAL A 45 5.46 5.04 -17.42
C VAL A 45 4.06 5.63 -17.55
N GLN A 46 3.06 4.79 -17.83
CA GLN A 46 1.64 5.06 -17.64
C GLN A 46 1.10 3.98 -16.70
N PRO A 47 0.84 4.28 -15.41
CA PRO A 47 0.46 3.29 -14.41
C PRO A 47 -0.91 2.70 -14.74
N ASP A 48 -0.90 1.68 -15.59
CA ASP A 48 -1.97 0.69 -15.65
C ASP A 48 -1.76 -0.24 -14.46
N LEU A 49 -2.37 0.11 -13.33
CA LEU A 49 -2.27 -0.65 -12.09
C LEU A 49 -2.72 -2.10 -12.28
N THR A 50 -3.60 -2.39 -13.26
CA THR A 50 -4.07 -3.76 -13.53
C THR A 50 -2.95 -4.69 -14.04
N ARG A 51 -1.85 -4.10 -14.55
CA ARG A 51 -0.63 -4.82 -14.96
C ARG A 51 0.43 -4.88 -13.86
N LEU A 52 0.27 -4.11 -12.78
CA LEU A 52 1.25 -3.99 -11.70
C LEU A 52 0.81 -4.74 -10.44
N LEU A 53 -0.48 -4.75 -10.14
CA LEU A 53 -1.03 -5.40 -8.96
C LEU A 53 -2.38 -6.06 -9.23
N ARG A 54 -2.69 -7.05 -8.40
CA ARG A 54 -4.04 -7.62 -8.26
C ARG A 54 -4.50 -7.44 -6.83
N VAL A 55 -5.72 -6.95 -6.64
CA VAL A 55 -6.38 -6.94 -5.34
C VAL A 55 -7.05 -8.29 -5.11
N GLU A 56 -6.68 -8.97 -4.03
CA GLU A 56 -7.37 -10.15 -3.54
C GLU A 56 -8.40 -9.74 -2.49
N HIS A 57 -9.69 -9.80 -2.82
CA HIS A 57 -10.77 -9.50 -1.89
C HIS A 57 -11.09 -10.73 -1.04
N ASN A 58 -10.54 -10.78 0.17
CA ASN A 58 -10.85 -11.84 1.11
C ASN A 58 -12.01 -11.45 2.04
N PRO A 59 -12.83 -12.41 2.47
CA PRO A 59 -13.89 -12.16 3.45
C PRO A 59 -13.30 -11.76 4.81
N GLY A 60 -13.92 -10.79 5.45
CA GLY A 60 -13.49 -10.23 6.73
C GLY A 60 -12.99 -8.78 6.62
N SER A 61 -13.11 -8.03 7.71
CA SER A 61 -12.64 -6.65 7.76
C SER A 61 -11.12 -6.60 7.54
N PHE A 62 -10.67 -5.73 6.64
CA PHE A 62 -9.24 -5.51 6.34
C PHE A 62 -8.49 -6.75 5.81
N ALA A 63 -9.22 -7.74 5.28
CA ALA A 63 -8.61 -8.96 4.74
C ALA A 63 -8.21 -8.83 3.26
N SER A 64 -8.66 -7.76 2.59
CA SER A 64 -8.22 -7.48 1.22
C SER A 64 -6.73 -7.14 1.20
N ARG A 65 -6.01 -7.62 0.20
CA ARG A 65 -4.57 -7.36 0.05
C ARG A 65 -4.18 -7.19 -1.41
N SER A 66 -3.11 -6.44 -1.63
CA SER A 66 -2.56 -6.21 -2.96
C SER A 66 -1.38 -7.14 -3.20
N ILE A 67 -1.37 -7.83 -4.35
CA ILE A 67 -0.30 -8.75 -4.74
C ILE A 67 0.42 -8.18 -5.96
N SER A 68 1.75 -8.20 -5.93
CA SER A 68 2.58 -7.78 -7.06
C SER A 68 2.38 -8.71 -8.26
N LEU A 69 2.21 -8.13 -9.45
CA LEU A 69 2.22 -8.84 -10.74
C LEU A 69 3.56 -8.68 -11.47
N VAL A 70 4.54 -8.02 -10.85
CA VAL A 70 5.83 -7.70 -11.47
C VAL A 70 6.99 -7.97 -10.52
N THR A 71 8.17 -8.19 -11.12
CA THR A 71 9.46 -8.22 -10.40
C THR A 71 10.22 -6.94 -10.72
N LEU A 72 10.70 -6.24 -9.68
CA LEU A 72 11.39 -4.96 -9.80
C LEU A 72 12.58 -4.91 -8.82
N PRO A 73 13.71 -4.27 -9.19
CA PRO A 73 14.84 -4.13 -8.29
C PRO A 73 14.53 -3.13 -7.15
N ALA A 74 15.34 -3.20 -6.08
CA ALA A 74 15.26 -2.27 -4.96
C ALA A 74 15.28 -0.79 -5.43
N GLY A 75 14.44 0.04 -4.83
CA GLY A 75 14.37 1.48 -5.13
C GLY A 75 13.68 1.86 -6.44
N ALA A 76 13.30 0.89 -7.29
CA ALA A 76 12.59 1.15 -8.55
C ALA A 76 11.20 1.74 -8.30
N THR A 77 10.74 2.59 -9.21
CA THR A 77 9.35 3.08 -9.20
C THR A 77 8.40 1.93 -9.53
N PHE A 78 7.50 1.62 -8.61
CA PHE A 78 6.44 0.65 -8.79
C PHE A 78 5.26 1.27 -9.53
N ALA A 79 4.74 2.40 -9.01
CA ALA A 79 3.64 3.15 -9.61
C ALA A 79 3.77 4.65 -9.33
N ARG A 80 3.10 5.47 -10.13
CA ARG A 80 2.94 6.91 -9.85
C ARG A 80 1.55 7.19 -9.28
N ILE A 81 1.47 8.16 -8.38
CA ILE A 81 0.20 8.63 -7.80
C ILE A 81 -0.33 9.76 -8.68
N THR A 82 -1.21 9.44 -9.64
CA THR A 82 -1.58 10.39 -10.73
C THR A 82 -2.94 11.04 -10.58
N SER A 83 -3.83 10.50 -9.73
CA SER A 83 -5.21 10.99 -9.59
C SER A 83 -5.61 11.36 -8.15
N PRO A 84 -4.69 11.84 -7.28
CA PRO A 84 -5.05 12.10 -5.89
C PRO A 84 -6.00 13.29 -5.77
N THR A 85 -6.88 13.26 -4.78
CA THR A 85 -7.73 14.39 -4.39
C THR A 85 -7.57 14.70 -2.92
N PRO A 86 -7.58 15.98 -2.49
CA PRO A 86 -7.58 16.33 -1.07
C PRO A 86 -8.71 15.61 -0.32
N ALA A 87 -8.42 15.21 0.91
CA ALA A 87 -9.32 14.43 1.74
C ALA A 87 -9.26 14.88 3.20
N THR A 88 -10.32 14.56 3.94
CA THR A 88 -10.28 14.57 5.41
C THR A 88 -9.58 13.30 5.89
N VAL A 89 -8.93 13.38 7.06
CA VAL A 89 -8.28 12.22 7.67
C VAL A 89 -9.28 11.07 7.86
N ALA A 90 -8.99 9.94 7.22
CA ALA A 90 -9.80 8.74 7.21
C ALA A 90 -8.90 7.50 7.12
N TYR A 91 -9.48 6.31 7.29
CA TYR A 91 -8.72 5.05 7.18
C TYR A 91 -8.20 4.79 5.76
N SER A 92 -8.85 5.34 4.74
CA SER A 92 -8.50 5.23 3.31
C SER A 92 -7.55 6.32 2.84
N SER A 93 -7.45 7.42 3.58
CA SER A 93 -6.65 8.57 3.20
C SER A 93 -5.17 8.37 3.54
N VAL A 94 -4.28 9.02 2.79
CA VAL A 94 -2.83 9.05 3.06
C VAL A 94 -2.40 10.49 3.32
N GLN A 95 -1.57 10.71 4.34
CA GLN A 95 -0.95 12.00 4.60
C GLN A 95 0.17 12.27 3.58
N ALA A 96 -0.03 13.29 2.75
CA ALA A 96 0.89 13.69 1.69
C ALA A 96 1.83 14.83 2.12
N SER A 97 1.43 15.62 3.12
CA SER A 97 2.27 16.64 3.76
C SER A 97 1.75 16.93 5.17
N ARG A 98 2.35 17.90 5.88
CA ARG A 98 1.92 18.31 7.23
C ARG A 98 0.41 18.55 7.34
N ASP A 99 -0.16 19.28 6.38
CA ASP A 99 -1.54 19.76 6.43
C ASP A 99 -2.40 19.23 5.26
N LEU A 100 -1.96 18.16 4.59
CA LEU A 100 -2.65 17.55 3.45
C LEU A 100 -2.80 16.05 3.62
N HIS A 101 -4.05 15.59 3.64
CA HIS A 101 -4.42 14.21 3.36
C HIS A 101 -5.02 14.10 1.96
N ILE A 102 -4.85 12.95 1.33
CA ILE A 102 -5.37 12.64 0.01
C ILE A 102 -6.15 11.32 0.01
N GLU A 103 -7.14 11.22 -0.86
CA GLU A 103 -7.60 9.94 -1.38
C GLU A 103 -6.78 9.58 -2.62
N LEU A 104 -6.31 8.33 -2.70
CA LEU A 104 -5.49 7.85 -3.81
C LEU A 104 -6.29 7.64 -5.11
N ASN A 105 -7.61 7.48 -4.99
CA ASN A 105 -8.54 7.21 -6.10
C ASN A 105 -8.08 6.08 -7.04
N SER A 106 -7.45 5.06 -6.48
CA SER A 106 -6.87 3.94 -7.21
C SER A 106 -6.69 2.72 -6.31
N ASP A 107 -6.41 1.56 -6.92
CA ASP A 107 -6.22 0.30 -6.18
C ASP A 107 -5.03 0.31 -5.22
N LEU A 108 -4.16 1.32 -5.28
CA LEU A 108 -3.10 1.54 -4.29
C LEU A 108 -3.63 1.66 -2.85
N VAL A 109 -4.93 2.01 -2.67
CA VAL A 109 -5.60 2.04 -1.37
C VAL A 109 -5.65 0.68 -0.67
N TYR A 110 -5.49 -0.43 -1.41
CA TYR A 110 -5.47 -1.79 -0.87
C TYR A 110 -4.07 -2.29 -0.48
N ILE A 111 -3.05 -1.43 -0.49
CA ILE A 111 -1.70 -1.77 -0.03
C ILE A 111 -1.69 -1.69 1.49
N ASN A 112 -1.48 -2.85 2.13
CA ASN A 112 -1.58 -2.98 3.58
C ASN A 112 -0.32 -2.52 4.32
N HIS A 113 -0.42 -2.45 5.65
CA HIS A 113 0.72 -2.21 6.50
C HIS A 113 1.63 -3.44 6.67
N SER A 114 2.94 -3.23 6.68
CA SER A 114 3.90 -4.17 7.27
C SER A 114 5.00 -3.42 8.04
N CYS A 115 5.48 -4.01 9.13
CA CYS A 115 6.68 -3.54 9.83
C CYS A 115 7.99 -3.95 9.14
N ASP A 116 7.89 -4.77 8.09
CA ASP A 116 8.96 -5.14 7.16
C ASP A 116 8.41 -4.94 5.73
N PRO A 117 8.37 -3.68 5.24
CA PRO A 117 7.58 -3.31 4.08
C PRO A 117 8.29 -3.61 2.75
N THR A 118 7.50 -3.99 1.75
CA THR A 118 8.00 -4.20 0.38
C THR A 118 8.11 -2.91 -0.43
N LEU A 119 7.33 -1.89 -0.06
CA LEU A 119 7.22 -0.62 -0.76
C LEU A 119 7.38 0.56 0.20
N ILE A 120 7.69 1.73 -0.38
CA ILE A 120 7.59 3.05 0.26
C ILE A 120 6.65 3.94 -0.56
N PHE A 121 5.95 4.84 0.14
CA PHE A 121 5.13 5.88 -0.48
C PHE A 121 5.89 7.20 -0.38
N ASP A 122 6.52 7.59 -1.49
CA ASP A 122 7.32 8.81 -1.64
C ASP A 122 6.41 9.97 -2.05
N MET A 123 5.91 10.69 -1.06
CA MET A 123 4.92 11.76 -1.25
C MET A 123 5.54 13.05 -1.78
N GLU A 124 6.86 13.24 -1.63
CA GLU A 124 7.56 14.35 -2.30
C GLU A 124 7.62 14.13 -3.81
N ARG A 125 7.80 12.88 -4.26
CA ARG A 125 7.85 12.53 -5.69
C ARG A 125 6.50 12.11 -6.28
N TRP A 126 5.48 11.88 -5.45
CA TRP A 126 4.21 11.28 -5.86
C TRP A 126 4.40 9.89 -6.49
N GLU A 127 5.27 9.08 -5.88
CA GLU A 127 5.64 7.75 -6.36
C GLU A 127 5.48 6.69 -5.27
N VAL A 128 5.02 5.51 -5.67
CA VAL A 128 5.17 4.29 -4.89
C VAL A 128 6.40 3.58 -5.42
N ARG A 129 7.35 3.25 -4.55
CA ARG A 129 8.66 2.69 -4.93
C ARG A 129 8.94 1.41 -4.16
N VAL A 130 9.69 0.50 -4.78
CA VAL A 130 10.21 -0.68 -4.08
C VAL A 130 11.11 -0.19 -2.95
N ASN A 131 10.91 -0.75 -1.74
CA ASN A 131 11.72 -0.38 -0.59
C ASN A 131 13.22 -0.56 -0.91
N PRO A 132 14.05 0.50 -0.84
CA PRO A 132 15.46 0.41 -1.19
C PRO A 132 16.26 -0.53 -0.27
N ASP A 133 15.80 -0.77 0.95
CA ASP A 133 16.48 -1.66 1.91
C ASP A 133 16.26 -3.15 1.59
N ARG A 134 15.35 -3.45 0.67
CA ARG A 134 15.03 -4.81 0.25
C ARG A 134 15.97 -5.25 -0.87
N ALA A 135 17.12 -5.81 -0.50
CA ALA A 135 18.20 -6.15 -1.43
C ALA A 135 17.77 -7.03 -2.62
N GLU A 136 16.82 -7.94 -2.42
CA GLU A 136 16.26 -8.80 -3.46
C GLU A 136 15.20 -8.13 -4.33
N GLY A 137 14.84 -6.88 -4.04
CA GLY A 137 13.78 -6.12 -4.69
C GLY A 137 12.37 -6.62 -4.36
N LEU A 138 11.44 -6.35 -5.27
CA LEU A 138 10.07 -6.84 -5.26
C LEU A 138 9.94 -8.00 -6.24
N LYS A 139 9.29 -9.09 -5.85
CA LYS A 139 9.03 -10.23 -6.72
C LYS A 139 7.55 -10.31 -7.09
N GLU A 140 7.27 -10.91 -8.24
CA GLU A 140 5.89 -11.29 -8.58
C GLU A 140 5.35 -12.25 -7.51
N GLY A 141 4.11 -12.03 -7.09
CA GLY A 141 3.46 -12.80 -6.03
C GLY A 141 3.73 -12.29 -4.61
N ASP A 142 4.66 -11.35 -4.42
CA ASP A 142 4.84 -10.69 -3.12
C ASP A 142 3.60 -9.88 -2.75
N GLU A 143 3.25 -9.88 -1.46
CA GLU A 143 2.25 -8.95 -0.93
C GLU A 143 2.83 -7.53 -0.91
N LEU A 144 2.10 -6.59 -1.49
CA LEU A 144 2.45 -5.18 -1.50
C LEU A 144 2.08 -4.57 -0.14
N THR A 145 3.10 -4.11 0.58
CA THR A 145 2.94 -3.48 1.89
C THR A 145 3.83 -2.26 2.04
N PHE A 146 3.42 -1.31 2.89
CA PHE A 146 4.27 -0.19 3.30
C PHE A 146 4.17 0.08 4.80
N PHE A 147 5.11 0.82 5.35
CA PHE A 147 5.09 1.18 6.76
C PHE A 147 4.24 2.44 6.96
N TYR A 148 2.98 2.30 7.36
CA TYR A 148 2.05 3.43 7.48
C TYR A 148 2.60 4.66 8.25
N PRO A 149 3.33 4.52 9.37
CA PRO A 149 3.91 5.69 10.04
C PRO A 149 4.96 6.46 9.22
N SER A 150 5.42 5.94 8.08
CA SER A 150 6.26 6.69 7.13
C SER A 150 5.51 7.82 6.43
N THR A 151 4.18 7.74 6.35
CA THR A 151 3.30 8.81 5.83
C THR A 151 2.50 9.45 6.95
N GLU A 152 1.96 8.65 7.89
CA GLU A 152 0.99 9.11 8.90
C GLU A 152 1.63 9.57 10.20
N TRP A 153 1.43 10.84 10.56
CA TRP A 153 1.79 11.38 11.86
C TRP A 153 0.86 10.85 12.96
N ASP A 154 -0.44 10.97 12.72
CA ASP A 154 -1.52 10.52 13.60
C ASP A 154 -2.56 9.80 12.78
N MET A 155 -2.83 8.55 13.13
CA MET A 155 -3.78 7.75 12.36
C MET A 155 -5.20 7.90 12.89
N ALA A 156 -6.17 8.08 11.98
CA ALA A 156 -7.59 8.09 12.33
C ALA A 156 -8.04 6.82 13.07
N GLN A 157 -7.44 5.67 12.72
CA GLN A 157 -7.79 4.36 13.27
C GLN A 157 -6.52 3.55 13.57
N PRO A 158 -5.97 3.66 14.79
CA PRO A 158 -4.90 2.78 15.25
C PRO A 158 -5.34 1.32 15.30
N PHE A 159 -4.43 0.39 15.02
CA PHE A 159 -4.72 -1.06 14.98
C PHE A 159 -3.58 -1.91 15.56
N ASP A 160 -3.88 -3.15 15.92
CA ASP A 160 -2.86 -4.13 16.32
C ASP A 160 -2.36 -4.88 15.06
N CYS A 161 -1.06 -4.77 14.78
CA CYS A 161 -0.47 -5.25 13.54
C CYS A 161 -0.44 -6.78 13.44
N LEU A 162 -0.85 -7.29 12.28
CA LEU A 162 -0.92 -8.71 11.97
C LEU A 162 0.09 -9.13 10.88
N CYS A 163 1.10 -8.30 10.57
CA CYS A 163 2.07 -8.59 9.50
C CYS A 163 2.97 -9.80 9.77
N LYS A 164 3.10 -10.22 11.05
CA LYS A 164 3.90 -11.39 11.50
C LYS A 164 5.39 -11.33 11.13
N SER A 165 5.91 -10.18 10.72
CA SER A 165 7.35 -10.02 10.50
C SER A 165 8.12 -10.16 11.81
N LYS A 166 9.39 -10.59 11.74
CA LYS A 166 10.23 -10.80 12.94
C LYS A 166 10.40 -9.52 13.78
N GLY A 167 10.41 -8.36 13.11
CA GLY A 167 10.51 -7.03 13.71
C GLY A 167 9.16 -6.34 13.92
N CYS A 168 8.05 -7.08 14.05
CA CYS A 168 6.72 -6.49 14.21
C CYS A 168 6.65 -5.54 15.42
N ARG A 169 6.10 -4.34 15.22
CA ARG A 169 6.00 -3.30 16.25
C ARG A 169 4.72 -3.38 17.09
N GLY A 170 3.86 -4.37 16.84
CA GLY A 170 2.61 -4.55 17.57
C GLY A 170 1.58 -3.49 17.17
N ARG A 171 1.24 -2.57 18.07
CA ARG A 171 0.21 -1.55 17.79
C ARG A 171 0.77 -0.43 16.91
N ILE A 172 0.02 -0.04 15.88
CA ILE A 172 0.36 1.04 14.94
C ILE A 172 -0.65 2.18 15.11
N SER A 173 -0.15 3.40 15.37
CA SER A 173 -0.98 4.60 15.60
C SER A 173 -0.49 5.86 14.87
N GLY A 174 0.52 5.73 14.01
CA GLY A 174 1.22 6.85 13.37
C GLY A 174 2.54 7.19 14.07
N ALA A 175 3.35 8.03 13.42
CA ALA A 175 4.72 8.33 13.86
C ALA A 175 4.78 9.09 15.19
N LYS A 176 3.75 9.90 15.51
CA LYS A 176 3.77 10.79 16.68
C LYS A 176 3.99 10.03 17.99
N ASP A 177 3.54 8.79 18.12
CA ASP A 177 3.58 8.03 19.38
C ASP A 177 4.72 7.00 19.41
N MET A 178 5.48 6.86 18.31
CA MET A 178 6.57 5.90 18.20
C MET A 178 7.88 6.46 18.77
N LYS A 179 8.77 5.56 19.22
CA LYS A 179 10.12 5.92 19.67
C LYS A 179 10.97 6.29 18.46
N LEU A 180 11.75 7.38 18.56
CA LEU A 180 12.65 7.83 17.49
C LEU A 180 13.58 6.72 16.99
N GLY A 181 14.26 6.02 17.89
CA GLY A 181 15.17 4.93 17.49
C GLY A 181 14.50 3.75 16.77
N VAL A 182 13.16 3.63 16.82
CA VAL A 182 12.42 2.68 15.97
C VAL A 182 12.14 3.29 14.60
N LEU A 183 11.75 4.56 14.55
CA LEU A 183 11.48 5.27 13.31
C LEU A 183 12.73 5.45 12.45
N ASP A 184 13.92 5.56 13.07
CA ASP A 184 15.23 5.62 12.39
C ASP A 184 15.56 4.33 11.61
N GLU A 185 14.84 3.23 11.87
CA GLU A 185 14.97 1.97 11.12
C GLU A 185 14.15 1.98 9.81
N TYR A 186 13.38 3.03 9.53
CA TYR A 186 12.49 3.12 8.39
C TYR A 186 12.78 4.34 7.53
N TRP A 187 12.50 4.21 6.23
CA TRP A 187 12.34 5.37 5.37
C TRP A 187 11.08 6.15 5.78
N LEU A 188 11.22 7.47 5.97
CA LEU A 188 10.13 8.37 6.34
C LEU A 188 9.98 9.46 5.28
N ASN A 189 8.74 9.93 5.07
CA ASN A 189 8.54 11.14 4.30
C ASN A 189 9.07 12.36 5.05
N LYS A 190 9.52 13.37 4.31
CA LYS A 190 10.06 14.61 4.86
C LYS A 190 9.13 15.31 5.86
N HIS A 191 7.82 15.30 5.62
CA HIS A 191 6.87 15.92 6.54
C HIS A 191 6.81 15.20 7.90
N ILE A 192 7.02 13.88 7.94
CA ILE A 192 7.13 13.14 9.19
C ILE A 192 8.42 13.51 9.93
N GLU A 193 9.54 13.54 9.22
CA GLU A 193 10.83 13.94 9.80
C GLU A 193 10.78 15.34 10.42
N ASP A 194 10.16 16.29 9.72
CA ASP A 194 9.99 17.66 10.20
C ASP A 194 9.12 17.73 11.47
N MET A 195 7.99 17.02 11.49
CA MET A 195 7.12 16.98 12.66
C MET A 195 7.80 16.28 13.86
N LEU A 196 8.61 15.24 13.63
CA LEU A 196 9.42 14.62 14.68
C LEU A 196 10.45 15.59 15.27
N ALA A 197 11.16 16.34 14.41
CA ALA A 197 12.15 17.32 14.83
C ALA A 197 11.52 18.49 15.62
N GLU A 198 10.33 18.95 15.22
CA GLU A 198 9.55 19.94 15.96
C GLU A 198 9.15 19.42 17.35
N LYS A 199 8.61 18.20 17.42
CA LYS A 199 8.21 17.58 18.68
C LYS A 199 9.39 17.43 19.65
N ASP A 200 10.56 17.01 19.17
CA ASP A 200 11.76 16.84 19.99
C ASP A 200 12.26 18.18 20.57
N LYS A 201 12.16 19.29 19.81
CA LYS A 201 12.48 20.64 20.32
C LYS A 201 11.53 21.07 21.43
N ILE A 202 10.23 20.78 21.29
CA ILE A 202 9.22 21.10 22.32
C ILE A 202 9.48 20.28 23.60
N GLY A 203 9.82 19.00 23.48
CA GLY A 203 10.09 18.14 24.63
C GLY A 203 11.36 18.47 25.41
N LYS A 204 12.23 19.31 24.85
CA LYS A 204 13.50 19.77 25.47
C LYS A 204 13.45 21.20 26.01
N SER A 205 12.34 21.92 25.81
CA SER A 205 12.10 23.30 26.29
C SER A 205 11.30 23.29 27.59
#